data_AF-A0A1W9V7C6-F1
#
_entry.id   AF-A0A1W9V7C6-F1
#
_cell.length_a   1.000
_cell.length_b   1.000
_cell.length_c   1.000
_cell.angle_alpha   90.00
_cell.angle_beta   90.00
_cell.angle_gamma   90.00
#
_symmetry.space_group_name_H-M   'P 1'
#
loop_
_entity.id
_entity.type
_entity.pdbx_description
1 polymer ?
#
loop_
_entity_poly.entity_id
_entity_poly.type
_entity_poly.pdbx_seq_one_letter_code
_entity_poly.pdbx_strand_id
1 'polypeptide(L)'
;MEERLQKILARAGLGSRRGCEEFITAGRVTVNGKRATLGQKADAAKDKITFDGKEISLPKGFVYIALNKPRGVISAVTSPDPRPTVRDLIPIERRIYPVGRLDIESEGLILMTDDGELANKLSHPRYGHE
;
A
#
# COMPACT_ATOMS: atom_id res chain seq x y z
N MET A 1 -2.11 18.16 -4.51
CA MET A 1 -0.66 18.18 -4.21
C MET A 1 -0.02 17.11 -5.07
N GLU A 2 1.11 17.40 -5.71
CA GLU A 2 1.78 16.39 -6.52
C GLU A 2 2.42 15.29 -5.68
N GLU A 3 2.13 14.04 -6.03
CA GLU A 3 2.74 12.86 -5.45
C GLU A 3 3.31 11.96 -6.56
N ARG A 4 4.26 11.08 -6.21
CA ARG A 4 4.76 10.07 -7.16
C ARG A 4 3.60 9.19 -7.62
N LEU A 5 3.48 8.97 -8.93
CA LEU A 5 2.34 8.26 -9.53
C LEU A 5 2.13 6.86 -8.95
N GLN A 6 3.20 6.10 -8.72
CA GLN A 6 3.10 4.79 -8.09
C GLN A 6 2.56 4.81 -6.65
N LYS A 7 2.70 5.94 -5.93
CA LYS A 7 2.09 6.12 -4.61
C LYS A 7 0.57 6.29 -4.75
N ILE A 8 0.12 7.06 -5.74
CA ILE A 8 -1.30 7.28 -6.03
C ILE A 8 -1.96 5.96 -6.48
N LEU A 9 -1.35 5.24 -7.42
CA LEU A 9 -1.84 3.96 -7.91
C LEU A 9 -1.94 2.90 -6.79
N ALA A 10 -0.93 2.86 -5.90
CA ALA A 10 -0.96 1.96 -4.76
C ALA A 10 -2.08 2.31 -3.76
N ARG A 11 -2.36 3.61 -3.54
CA ARG A 11 -3.50 4.08 -2.73
C ARG A 11 -4.85 3.76 -3.38
N ALA A 12 -4.92 3.74 -4.71
CA ALA A 12 -6.09 3.27 -5.46
C ALA A 12 -6.27 1.74 -5.40
N GLY A 13 -5.41 1.02 -4.67
CA GLY A 13 -5.53 -0.43 -4.47
C GLY A 13 -4.98 -1.29 -5.61
N LEU A 14 -4.35 -0.69 -6.63
CA LEU A 14 -3.88 -1.43 -7.81
C LEU A 14 -2.70 -2.37 -7.53
N GLY A 15 -1.95 -2.13 -6.46
CA GLY A 15 -0.82 -3.00 -6.09
C GLY A 15 0.10 -2.38 -5.06
N SER A 16 1.27 -2.99 -4.87
CA SER A 16 2.36 -2.34 -4.14
C SER A 16 2.92 -1.17 -4.95
N ARG A 17 3.67 -0.25 -4.32
CA ARG A 17 4.33 0.84 -5.06
C ARG A 17 5.25 0.30 -6.17
N ARG A 18 5.98 -0.79 -5.90
CA ARG A 18 6.86 -1.44 -6.90
C ARG A 18 6.05 -2.09 -8.04
N GLY A 19 4.98 -2.81 -7.72
CA GLY A 19 4.09 -3.37 -8.75
C GLY A 19 3.46 -2.26 -9.61
N CYS A 20 3.15 -1.11 -9.02
CA CYS A 20 2.67 0.04 -9.77
C CYS A 20 3.76 0.65 -10.69
N GLU A 21 5.05 0.59 -10.33
CA GLU A 21 6.15 0.98 -11.22
C GLU A 21 6.25 0.07 -12.45
N GLU A 22 6.01 -1.24 -12.27
CA GLU A 22 5.92 -2.20 -13.38
C GLU A 22 4.77 -1.86 -14.32
N PHE A 23 3.59 -1.50 -13.79
CA PHE A 23 2.45 -1.06 -14.61
C PHE A 23 2.73 0.20 -15.41
N ILE A 24 3.41 1.18 -14.80
CA ILE A 24 3.84 2.39 -15.49
C ILE A 24 4.81 2.04 -16.62
N THR A 25 5.82 1.23 -16.32
CA THR A 25 6.86 0.82 -17.29
C THR A 25 6.28 0.00 -18.44
N ALA A 26 5.27 -0.83 -18.18
CA ALA A 26 4.51 -1.55 -19.20
C ALA A 26 3.57 -0.65 -20.03
N GLY A 27 3.51 0.64 -19.75
CA GLY A 27 2.68 1.61 -20.47
C GLY A 27 1.18 1.43 -20.25
N ARG A 28 0.77 0.76 -19.16
CA ARG A 28 -0.64 0.51 -18.80
C ARG A 28 -1.31 1.68 -18.10
N VAL A 29 -0.52 2.65 -17.66
CA VAL A 29 -0.99 3.84 -16.93
C VAL A 29 -0.92 5.05 -17.85
N THR A 30 -1.98 5.87 -17.86
CA THR A 30 -1.96 7.18 -18.51
C THR A 30 -2.33 8.29 -17.54
N VAL A 31 -1.77 9.48 -17.76
CA VAL A 31 -2.09 10.71 -17.04
C VAL A 31 -2.51 11.72 -18.10
N ASN A 32 -3.76 12.22 -18.00
CA ASN A 32 -4.36 13.15 -18.97
C ASN A 32 -4.25 12.65 -20.42
N GLY A 33 -4.46 11.34 -20.63
CA GLY A 33 -4.43 10.69 -21.94
C GLY A 33 -3.03 10.41 -22.51
N LYS A 34 -1.96 10.77 -21.80
CA LYS A 34 -0.57 10.47 -22.21
C LYS A 34 -0.02 9.32 -21.39
N ARG A 35 0.73 8.39 -22.01
CA ARG A 35 1.39 7.30 -21.30
C ARG A 35 2.30 7.85 -20.21
N ALA A 36 2.20 7.28 -19.02
CA ALA A 36 3.01 7.69 -17.89
C ALA A 36 4.44 7.16 -18.01
N THR A 37 5.39 7.85 -17.36
CA THR A 37 6.79 7.42 -17.26
C THR A 37 7.21 7.15 -15.82
N LEU A 38 8.21 6.28 -15.63
CA LEU A 38 8.68 5.91 -14.30
C LEU A 38 9.18 7.15 -13.53
N GLY A 39 8.68 7.32 -12.30
CA GLY A 39 9.03 8.46 -11.44
C GLY A 39 8.22 9.72 -11.67
N GLN A 40 7.32 9.74 -12.67
CA GLN A 40 6.38 10.83 -12.89
C GLN A 40 5.56 11.15 -11.61
N LYS A 41 5.29 12.43 -11.41
CA LYS A 41 4.36 12.92 -10.40
C LYS A 41 3.03 13.31 -11.03
N ALA A 42 1.96 13.24 -10.26
CA ALA A 42 0.63 13.69 -10.64
C ALA A 42 -0.11 14.23 -9.41
N ASP A 43 -1.14 15.04 -9.63
CA ASP A 43 -2.08 15.48 -8.63
C ASP A 43 -3.39 14.71 -8.80
N ALA A 44 -3.66 13.75 -7.91
CA ALA A 44 -4.86 12.91 -7.99
C ALA A 44 -6.19 13.68 -7.91
N ALA A 45 -6.17 14.94 -7.47
CA ALA A 45 -7.36 15.80 -7.42
C ALA A 45 -7.60 16.59 -8.72
N LYS A 46 -6.61 16.67 -9.62
CA LYS A 46 -6.66 17.49 -10.84
C LYS A 46 -6.43 16.69 -12.11
N ASP A 47 -5.54 15.70 -12.05
CA ASP A 47 -5.15 14.90 -13.19
C ASP A 47 -6.08 13.69 -13.36
N LYS A 48 -6.46 13.43 -14.61
CA LYS A 48 -7.16 12.22 -15.00
C LYS A 48 -6.16 11.07 -15.13
N ILE A 49 -6.13 10.21 -14.13
CA ILE A 49 -5.23 9.04 -14.10
C ILE A 49 -6.03 7.80 -14.47
N THR A 50 -5.59 7.06 -15.49
CA THR A 50 -6.24 5.81 -15.91
C THR A 50 -5.26 4.63 -15.88
N PHE A 51 -5.80 3.44 -15.59
CA PHE A 51 -5.11 2.16 -15.67
C PHE A 51 -5.90 1.26 -16.63
N ASP A 52 -5.23 0.77 -17.68
CA ASP A 52 -5.86 0.04 -18.80
C ASP A 52 -7.13 0.72 -19.34
N GLY A 53 -7.06 2.06 -19.47
CA GLY A 53 -8.16 2.88 -20.00
C GLY A 53 -9.28 3.19 -19.01
N LYS A 54 -9.29 2.58 -17.81
CA LYS A 54 -10.27 2.88 -16.75
C LYS A 54 -9.72 3.91 -15.77
N GLU A 55 -10.52 4.92 -15.46
CA GLU A 55 -10.14 5.94 -14.48
C GLU A 55 -10.03 5.31 -13.08
N ILE A 56 -8.95 5.64 -12.37
CA ILE A 56 -8.73 5.12 -11.02
C ILE A 56 -9.60 5.90 -10.04
N SER A 57 -10.07 5.23 -8.99
CA SER A 57 -10.76 5.88 -7.87
C SER A 57 -9.93 5.72 -6.61
N LEU A 58 -9.76 6.82 -5.87
CA LEU A 58 -9.16 6.76 -4.55
C LEU A 58 -10.23 6.39 -3.51
N PRO A 59 -9.96 5.43 -2.62
CA PRO A 59 -10.91 5.07 -1.58
C PRO A 59 -11.13 6.23 -0.61
N LYS A 60 -12.35 6.33 -0.07
CA LYS A 60 -12.70 7.34 0.94
C LYS A 60 -12.20 6.89 2.32
N GLY A 61 -11.62 7.83 3.07
CA GLY A 61 -11.08 7.60 4.42
C GLY A 61 -9.88 6.67 4.43
N PHE A 62 -9.45 6.27 5.63
CA PHE A 62 -8.39 5.27 5.87
C PHE A 62 -8.92 4.16 6.78
N VAL A 63 -8.27 3.00 6.73
CA VAL A 63 -8.53 1.88 7.64
C VAL A 63 -7.36 1.71 8.59
N TYR A 64 -7.68 1.50 9.86
CA TYR A 64 -6.72 1.23 10.92
C TYR A 64 -7.19 0.02 11.71
N ILE A 65 -6.35 -1.01 11.81
CA ILE A 65 -6.66 -2.25 12.51
C ILE A 65 -5.53 -2.55 13.48
N ALA A 66 -5.90 -2.85 14.72
CA ALA A 66 -5.00 -3.44 15.71
C ALA A 66 -5.21 -4.96 15.70
N LEU A 67 -4.18 -5.71 15.34
CA LEU A 67 -4.19 -7.17 15.31
C LEU A 67 -3.24 -7.68 16.39
N ASN A 68 -3.72 -8.60 17.22
CA ASN A 68 -2.82 -9.41 18.04
C ASN A 68 -2.32 -10.57 17.18
N LYS A 69 -1.10 -10.44 16.62
CA LYS A 69 -0.48 -11.43 15.75
C LYS A 69 -0.09 -12.67 16.58
N PRO A 70 -0.54 -13.88 16.20
CA PRO A 70 -0.07 -15.10 16.85
C PRO A 70 1.28 -15.57 16.29
N ARG A 71 1.93 -16.52 16.98
CA ARG A 71 3.12 -17.24 16.50
C ARG A 71 2.86 -17.95 15.18
N GLY A 72 3.89 -18.11 14.37
CA GLY A 72 3.84 -18.84 13.10
C GLY A 72 3.24 -18.05 11.93
N VAL A 73 2.80 -16.80 12.16
CA VAL A 73 2.25 -15.91 11.12
C VAL A 73 3.31 -14.96 10.59
N ILE A 74 3.30 -14.69 9.29
CA ILE A 74 4.28 -13.82 8.62
C ILE A 74 3.78 -12.36 8.58
N SER A 75 4.63 -11.41 8.99
CA SER A 75 4.36 -9.97 8.93
C SER A 75 4.47 -9.40 7.50
N ALA A 76 3.61 -9.86 6.58
CA ALA A 76 3.59 -9.46 5.17
C ALA A 76 2.16 -9.36 4.62
N VAL A 77 2.01 -8.79 3.42
CA VAL A 77 0.74 -8.81 2.66
C VAL A 77 0.61 -10.08 1.82
N THR A 78 1.73 -10.55 1.28
CA THR A 78 1.86 -11.78 0.48
C THR A 78 3.21 -12.41 0.80
N SER A 79 3.31 -13.73 0.76
CA SER A 79 4.55 -14.47 1.00
C SER A 79 4.64 -15.69 0.06
N PRO A 80 5.83 -16.06 -0.44
CA PRO A 80 6.03 -17.34 -1.12
C PRO A 80 6.02 -18.54 -0.15
N ASP A 81 6.17 -18.27 1.15
CA ASP A 81 6.07 -19.28 2.21
C ASP A 81 4.61 -19.73 2.40
N PRO A 82 4.34 -21.04 2.61
CA PRO A 82 2.98 -21.56 2.77
C PRO A 82 2.28 -21.14 4.07
N ARG A 83 3.01 -20.59 5.04
CA ARG A 83 2.43 -20.12 6.31
C ARG A 83 1.54 -18.89 6.09
N PRO A 84 0.50 -18.72 6.92
CA PRO A 84 -0.38 -17.57 6.83
C PRO A 84 0.37 -16.26 7.09
N THR A 85 -0.08 -15.19 6.45
CA THR A 85 0.36 -13.83 6.67
C THR A 85 -0.62 -13.07 7.57
N VAL A 86 -0.19 -11.95 8.15
CA VAL A 86 -1.07 -11.05 8.92
C VAL A 86 -2.23 -10.51 8.09
N ARG A 87 -2.09 -10.46 6.76
CA ARG A 87 -3.17 -10.06 5.84
C ARG A 87 -4.28 -11.12 5.75
N ASP A 88 -3.92 -12.40 5.83
CA ASP A 88 -4.86 -13.53 5.72
C ASP A 88 -5.80 -13.62 6.93
N LEU A 89 -5.39 -13.04 8.07
CA LEU A 89 -6.19 -13.00 9.29
C LEU A 89 -7.28 -11.91 9.29
N ILE A 90 -7.35 -11.06 8.26
CA ILE A 90 -8.23 -9.89 8.23
C ILE A 90 -9.20 -9.99 7.03
N PRO A 91 -10.49 -10.30 7.24
CA PRO A 91 -11.46 -10.54 6.18
C PRO A 91 -12.07 -9.24 5.64
N ILE A 92 -11.24 -8.34 5.11
CA ILE A 92 -11.70 -7.15 4.38
C ILE A 92 -11.18 -7.17 2.95
N GLU A 93 -11.91 -6.57 2.01
CA GLU A 93 -11.45 -6.45 0.62
C GLU A 93 -10.39 -5.35 0.45
N ARG A 94 -10.38 -4.38 1.36
CA ARG A 94 -9.51 -3.20 1.28
C ARG A 94 -8.03 -3.60 1.41
N ARG A 95 -7.19 -3.03 0.53
CA ARG A 95 -5.74 -3.27 0.55
C ARG A 95 -5.08 -2.56 1.72
N ILE A 96 -4.74 -3.31 2.76
CA ILE A 96 -3.99 -2.87 3.95
C ILE A 96 -2.62 -3.56 4.02
N TYR A 97 -1.70 -2.99 4.79
CA TYR A 97 -0.36 -3.53 5.04
C TYR A 97 0.08 -3.31 6.49
N PRO A 98 1.00 -4.14 7.00
CA PRO A 98 1.50 -4.01 8.35
C PRO A 98 2.33 -2.73 8.53
N VAL A 99 2.18 -2.12 9.71
CA VAL A 99 3.03 -1.04 10.21
C VAL A 99 4.15 -1.68 11.02
N GLY A 100 5.36 -1.67 10.46
CA GLY A 100 6.49 -2.41 11.04
C GLY A 100 6.38 -3.91 10.82
N ARG A 101 7.13 -4.69 11.60
CA ARG A 101 7.18 -6.16 11.51
C ARG A 101 7.40 -6.76 12.89
N LEU A 102 6.76 -7.89 13.13
CA LEU A 102 7.14 -8.85 14.16
C LEU A 102 7.74 -10.09 13.49
N ASP A 103 8.73 -10.70 14.14
CA ASP A 103 9.27 -11.97 13.70
C ASP A 103 8.19 -13.06 13.70
N ILE A 104 8.43 -14.12 12.94
CA ILE A 104 7.46 -15.20 12.77
C ILE A 104 7.12 -15.86 14.12
N GLU A 105 8.15 -16.04 14.96
CA GLU A 105 8.04 -16.62 16.31
C GLU A 105 7.57 -15.62 17.38
N SER A 106 7.43 -14.34 17.02
CA SER A 106 6.96 -13.29 17.94
C SER A 106 5.44 -13.14 17.88
N GLU A 107 4.86 -12.78 19.03
CA GLU A 107 3.43 -12.51 19.19
C GLU A 107 3.22 -11.07 19.66
N GLY A 108 2.01 -10.55 19.47
CA GLY A 108 1.61 -9.27 20.04
C GLY A 108 1.04 -8.31 19.02
N LEU A 109 0.98 -7.04 19.41
CA LEU A 109 0.33 -5.99 18.63
C LEU A 109 1.07 -5.73 17.32
N ILE A 110 0.33 -5.81 16.21
CA ILE A 110 0.72 -5.26 14.93
C ILE A 110 -0.42 -4.39 14.39
N LEU A 111 -0.10 -3.18 13.96
CA LEU A 111 -1.07 -2.31 13.30
C LEU A 111 -1.10 -2.60 11.81
N MET A 112 -2.27 -2.55 11.20
CA MET A 112 -2.47 -2.69 9.76
C MET A 112 -3.25 -1.48 9.24
N THR A 113 -2.81 -0.90 8.12
CA THR A 113 -3.44 0.29 7.54
C THR A 113 -3.21 0.40 6.04
N ASP A 114 -4.00 1.24 5.38
CA ASP A 114 -3.76 1.74 4.02
C ASP A 114 -3.28 3.21 4.00
N ASP A 115 -3.10 3.81 5.19
CA ASP A 115 -2.51 5.13 5.37
C ASP A 115 -0.98 5.04 5.35
N GLY A 116 -0.39 5.39 4.20
CA GLY A 116 1.06 5.32 4.03
C GLY A 116 1.83 6.39 4.78
N GLU A 117 1.17 7.48 5.17
CA GLU A 117 1.80 8.55 5.93
C GLU A 117 1.88 8.16 7.40
N LEU A 118 0.77 7.68 7.99
CA LEU A 118 0.77 7.18 9.36
C LEU A 118 1.72 6.00 9.52
N ALA A 119 1.69 5.03 8.59
CA ALA A 119 2.59 3.89 8.65
C ALA A 119 4.07 4.33 8.70
N ASN A 120 4.46 5.30 7.87
CA ASN A 120 5.81 5.85 7.89
C ASN A 120 6.13 6.61 9.17
N LYS A 121 5.18 7.39 9.70
CA LYS A 121 5.35 8.11 10.97
C LYS A 121 5.64 7.13 12.11
N LEU A 122 4.84 6.07 12.23
CA LEU A 122 4.97 5.08 13.29
C LEU A 122 6.21 4.19 13.15
N SER A 123 6.59 3.82 11.91
CA SER A 123 7.69 2.87 11.71
C SER A 123 9.08 3.50 11.65
N HIS A 124 9.19 4.80 11.34
CA HIS A 124 10.49 5.43 11.10
C HIS A 124 11.07 5.98 12.42
N PRO A 125 12.26 5.54 12.87
CA PRO A 125 12.82 5.92 14.19
C PRO A 125 12.96 7.42 14.42
N ARG A 126 13.22 8.20 13.37
CA ARG A 126 13.30 9.68 13.42
C ARG A 126 12.16 10.39 14.14
N TYR A 127 10.98 9.76 14.21
CA TYR A 127 9.80 10.41 14.78
C TYR A 127 9.72 10.29 16.29
N GLY A 128 10.48 9.38 16.93
CA GLY A 128 10.52 9.22 18.39
C GLY A 128 9.14 8.99 19.01
N HIS A 129 8.78 7.73 19.27
CA HIS A 129 7.53 7.39 19.95
C HIS A 129 7.88 6.90 21.36
N GLU A 130 7.48 7.67 22.38
CA GLU A 130 7.56 7.31 23.81
C GLU A 130 6.18 6.90 24.33
#